data_AF-A0A949NTI1-F1
#
_entry.id   AF-A0A949NTI1-F1
#
_cell.length_a   1.000
_cell.length_b   1.000
_cell.length_c   1.000
_cell.angle_alpha   90.00
_cell.angle_beta   90.00
_cell.angle_gamma   90.00
#
_symmetry.space_group_name_H-M   'P 1'
#
loop_
_entity.id
_entity.type
_entity.pdbx_description
1 polymer ?
#
loop_
_entity_poly.entity_id
_entity_poly.type
_entity_poly.pdbx_seq_one_letter_code
_entity_poly.pdbx_strand_id
1 'polypeptide(L)'
;MDNAMAELEEFISQWDVCDARDAFLVFRQTLEAVEGVRLDFKVRPGITFSLRGAHPAQQGRELFVLIDVIDDDPEQRWLSVCFYDEMVTDTQEQGDRVPGGLMGENARCFNVDEADEDLVAYVAERIREAGANAAK
;
A
#
# COMPACT_ATOMS: atom_id res chain seq x y z
N MET A 1 1.01 17.14 11.72
CA MET A 1 0.93 15.68 11.58
C MET A 1 -0.50 15.16 11.78
N ASP A 2 -1.44 15.96 12.27
CA ASP A 2 -2.81 15.50 12.56
C ASP A 2 -3.78 15.47 11.37
N ASN A 3 -3.42 16.01 10.19
CA ASN A 3 -4.36 16.12 9.06
C ASN A 3 -4.47 14.84 8.21
N ALA A 4 -3.34 14.20 7.88
CA ALA A 4 -3.32 13.06 6.94
C ALA A 4 -4.11 11.84 7.45
N MET A 5 -4.02 11.54 8.75
CA MET A 5 -4.79 10.45 9.35
C MET A 5 -6.28 10.80 9.45
N ALA A 6 -6.63 12.07 9.70
CA ALA A 6 -8.03 12.50 9.66
C ALA A 6 -8.63 12.39 8.25
N GLU A 7 -7.87 12.76 7.22
CA GLU A 7 -8.25 12.58 5.81
C GLU A 7 -8.42 11.10 5.43
N LEU A 8 -7.57 10.22 5.98
CA LEU A 8 -7.71 8.77 5.80
C LEU A 8 -9.00 8.24 6.44
N GLU A 9 -9.30 8.63 7.69
CA GLU A 9 -10.54 8.20 8.35
C GLU A 9 -11.78 8.73 7.63
N GLU A 10 -11.75 9.98 7.16
CA GLU A 10 -12.83 10.55 6.37
C GLU A 10 -13.05 9.76 5.07
N PHE A 11 -11.98 9.48 4.34
CA PHE A 11 -12.03 8.65 3.12
C PHE A 11 -12.64 7.27 3.38
N ILE A 12 -12.16 6.54 4.41
CA ILE A 12 -12.66 5.21 4.77
C ILE A 12 -14.14 5.24 5.18
N SER A 13 -14.57 6.33 5.83
CA SER A 13 -15.97 6.50 6.27
C SER A 13 -16.94 6.71 5.11
N GLN A 14 -16.45 7.26 4.00
CA GLN A 14 -17.23 7.52 2.78
C GLN A 14 -17.11 6.40 1.75
N TRP A 15 -16.16 5.48 1.92
CA TRP A 15 -16.00 4.31 1.07
C TRP A 15 -16.99 3.22 1.50
N ASP A 16 -17.95 2.91 0.62
CA ASP A 16 -18.87 1.80 0.79
C ASP A 16 -18.16 0.45 1.00
N VAL A 17 -18.82 -0.46 1.71
CA VAL A 17 -18.27 -1.80 1.98
C VAL A 17 -18.15 -2.58 0.67
N CYS A 18 -16.92 -2.96 0.35
CA CYS A 18 -16.58 -3.85 -0.75
C CYS A 18 -15.26 -4.57 -0.45
N ASP A 19 -14.96 -5.57 -1.26
CA ASP A 19 -13.78 -6.41 -1.15
C ASP A 19 -12.46 -5.62 -1.11
N ALA A 20 -12.27 -4.66 -2.02
CA ALA A 20 -11.09 -3.81 -2.03
C ALA A 20 -10.95 -2.96 -0.75
N ARG A 21 -12.06 -2.52 -0.16
CA ARG A 21 -12.04 -1.79 1.11
C ARG A 21 -11.60 -2.70 2.25
N ASP A 22 -12.10 -3.93 2.29
CA ASP A 22 -11.73 -4.90 3.32
C ASP A 22 -10.25 -5.29 3.22
N ALA A 23 -9.74 -5.53 2.01
CA ALA A 23 -8.32 -5.75 1.75
C ALA A 23 -7.48 -4.52 2.19
N PHE A 24 -7.93 -3.30 1.87
CA PHE A 24 -7.25 -2.07 2.28
C PHE A 24 -7.12 -1.96 3.80
N LEU A 25 -8.17 -2.30 4.55
CA LEU A 25 -8.16 -2.27 6.01
C LEU A 25 -7.17 -3.29 6.60
N VAL A 26 -7.05 -4.48 5.99
CA VAL A 26 -6.04 -5.49 6.38
C VAL A 26 -4.62 -4.96 6.13
N PHE A 27 -4.37 -4.34 4.98
CA PHE A 27 -3.06 -3.77 4.67
C PHE A 27 -2.70 -2.59 5.56
N ARG A 28 -3.66 -1.71 5.84
CA ARG A 28 -3.50 -0.62 6.81
C ARG A 28 -3.12 -1.17 8.19
N GLN A 29 -3.86 -2.15 8.70
CA GLN A 29 -3.56 -2.76 10.00
C GLN A 29 -2.17 -3.42 10.00
N THR A 30 -1.80 -4.05 8.89
CA THR A 30 -0.46 -4.65 8.73
C THR A 30 0.64 -3.61 8.75
N LEU A 31 0.43 -2.44 8.12
CA LEU A 31 1.35 -1.32 8.19
C LEU A 31 1.48 -0.77 9.60
N GLU A 32 0.36 -0.51 10.28
CA GLU A 32 0.32 0.01 11.65
C GLU A 32 1.03 -0.92 12.65
N ALA A 33 1.10 -2.23 12.35
CA ALA A 33 1.83 -3.21 13.15
C ALA A 33 3.36 -3.19 12.94
N VAL A 34 3.88 -2.49 11.93
CA VAL A 34 5.33 -2.33 11.73
C VAL A 34 5.87 -1.33 12.77
N GLU A 35 6.80 -1.79 13.60
CA GLU A 35 7.41 -0.95 14.63
C GLU A 35 8.08 0.29 14.01
N GLY A 36 7.80 1.47 14.56
CA GLY A 36 8.41 2.72 14.11
C GLY A 36 7.88 3.26 12.77
N VAL A 37 6.87 2.62 12.17
CA VAL A 37 6.27 3.09 10.92
C VAL A 37 5.75 4.52 11.04
N ARG A 38 5.91 5.28 9.95
CA ARG A 38 5.24 6.56 9.73
C ARG A 38 4.29 6.38 8.56
N LEU A 39 3.04 6.76 8.78
CA LEU A 39 2.01 6.77 7.75
C LEU A 39 1.85 8.19 7.20
N ASP A 40 1.71 8.26 5.89
CA ASP A 40 1.29 9.46 5.17
C ASP A 40 0.17 9.09 4.21
N PHE A 41 -0.81 9.97 4.07
CA PHE A 41 -1.96 9.75 3.20
C PHE A 41 -2.06 10.89 2.20
N LYS A 42 -1.95 10.58 0.91
CA LYS A 42 -2.01 11.57 -0.17
C LYS A 42 -3.27 11.40 -0.98
N VAL A 43 -4.15 12.38 -0.86
CA VAL A 43 -5.44 12.41 -1.56
C VAL A 43 -5.29 13.15 -2.89
N ARG A 44 -5.68 12.50 -4.00
CA ARG A 44 -5.81 13.11 -5.32
C ARG A 44 -7.13 12.64 -5.93
N PRO A 45 -8.26 13.32 -5.64
CA PRO A 45 -9.59 12.89 -6.09
C PRO A 45 -9.66 12.76 -7.61
N GLY A 46 -10.27 11.68 -8.10
CA GLY A 46 -10.32 11.34 -9.53
C GLY A 46 -8.99 10.86 -10.13
N ILE A 47 -7.97 10.62 -9.30
CA ILE A 47 -6.69 10.00 -9.69
C ILE A 47 -6.44 8.80 -8.79
N THR A 48 -5.98 9.01 -7.55
CA THR A 48 -5.76 7.95 -6.56
C THR A 48 -5.81 8.48 -5.13
N PHE A 49 -6.08 7.58 -4.18
CA PHE A 49 -5.91 7.80 -2.75
C PHE A 49 -4.76 6.92 -2.25
N SER A 50 -3.64 7.54 -1.88
CA SER A 50 -2.38 6.83 -1.59
C SER A 50 -2.12 6.73 -0.09
N LEU A 51 -2.14 5.54 0.50
CA LEU A 51 -1.55 5.28 1.82
C LEU A 51 -0.09 4.86 1.68
N ARG A 52 0.82 5.55 2.37
CA ARG A 52 2.26 5.33 2.28
C ARG A 52 2.81 4.88 3.62
N GLY A 53 3.58 3.79 3.60
CA GLY A 53 4.36 3.34 4.74
C GLY A 53 5.82 3.78 4.60
N ALA A 54 6.34 4.48 5.60
CA ALA A 54 7.74 4.91 5.66
C ALA A 54 8.37 4.48 6.99
N HIS A 55 9.69 4.27 6.99
CA HIS A 55 10.42 3.94 8.21
C HIS A 55 11.59 4.92 8.45
N PRO A 56 11.78 5.47 9.67
CA PRO A 56 12.80 6.48 9.95
C PRO A 56 14.26 6.01 9.73
N ALA A 57 14.52 4.71 9.84
CA ALA A 57 15.85 4.15 9.61
C ALA A 57 16.22 4.12 8.12
N GLN A 58 15.21 4.05 7.25
CA GLN A 58 15.40 3.95 5.81
C GLN A 58 16.11 5.20 5.27
N GLN A 59 17.19 4.98 4.51
CA GLN A 59 17.96 6.06 3.89
C GLN A 59 17.67 6.12 2.39
N GLY A 60 17.64 7.34 1.84
CA GLY A 60 17.55 7.56 0.39
C GLY A 60 16.17 7.39 -0.24
N ARG A 61 15.16 6.92 0.50
CA ARG A 61 13.78 6.71 0.02
C ARG A 61 12.77 7.27 1.02
N GLU A 62 11.67 7.83 0.51
CA GLU A 62 10.63 8.48 1.33
C GLU A 62 9.58 7.49 1.90
N LEU A 63 9.53 6.27 1.38
CA LEU A 63 8.59 5.21 1.76
C LEU A 63 9.21 3.83 1.47
N PHE A 64 8.63 2.75 1.98
CA PHE A 64 8.93 1.37 1.57
C PHE A 64 7.76 0.68 0.86
N VAL A 65 6.56 1.25 0.98
CA VAL A 65 5.34 0.74 0.35
C VAL A 65 4.37 1.87 0.04
N LEU A 66 3.69 1.74 -1.09
CA LEU A 66 2.61 2.60 -1.56
C LEU A 66 1.38 1.74 -1.82
N ILE A 67 0.30 1.97 -1.08
CA ILE A 67 -1.02 1.37 -1.30
C ILE A 67 -1.88 2.44 -1.96
N ASP A 68 -2.08 2.33 -3.27
CA ASP A 68 -2.97 3.21 -4.02
C ASP A 68 -4.35 2.57 -4.13
N VAL A 69 -5.38 3.30 -3.68
CA VAL A 69 -6.76 3.04 -4.11
C VAL A 69 -6.93 3.74 -5.45
N ILE A 70 -7.14 2.94 -6.49
CA ILE A 70 -7.41 3.41 -7.84
C ILE A 70 -8.90 3.74 -7.93
N ASP A 71 -9.19 4.99 -8.29
CA ASP A 71 -10.53 5.59 -8.29
C ASP A 71 -10.92 6.07 -9.69
N ASP A 72 -10.57 5.29 -10.72
CA ASP A 72 -10.95 5.54 -12.11
C ASP A 72 -12.41 5.16 -12.38
N ASP A 73 -12.92 4.13 -11.70
CA ASP A 73 -14.34 3.83 -11.53
C ASP A 73 -14.69 3.74 -10.02
N PRO A 74 -15.41 4.73 -9.45
CA PRO A 74 -15.77 4.72 -8.04
C PRO A 74 -16.61 3.52 -7.59
N GLU A 75 -17.32 2.85 -8.50
CA GLU A 75 -18.09 1.63 -8.21
C GLU A 75 -17.22 0.36 -8.22
N GLN A 76 -16.02 0.43 -8.81
CA GLN A 76 -15.10 -0.69 -9.00
C GLN A 76 -13.66 -0.34 -8.58
N ARG A 77 -13.53 0.32 -7.42
CA ARG A 77 -12.22 0.62 -6.83
C ARG A 77 -11.43 -0.66 -6.61
N TRP A 78 -10.16 -0.61 -6.95
CA TRP A 78 -9.18 -1.66 -6.72
C TRP A 78 -7.90 -1.08 -6.12
N LEU A 79 -7.04 -1.93 -5.58
CA LEU A 79 -5.80 -1.53 -4.94
C LEU A 79 -4.60 -1.88 -5.80
N SER A 80 -3.66 -0.94 -5.93
CA SER A 80 -2.31 -1.23 -6.37
C SER A 80 -1.36 -1.08 -5.18
N VAL A 81 -0.75 -2.20 -4.75
CA VAL A 81 0.22 -2.22 -3.64
C VAL A 81 1.61 -2.37 -4.22
N CYS A 82 2.37 -1.27 -4.24
CA CYS A 82 3.69 -1.21 -4.83
C CYS A 82 4.80 -1.13 -3.78
N PHE A 83 5.85 -1.91 -4.00
CA PHE A 83 7.11 -1.92 -3.27
C PHE A 83 8.26 -1.65 -4.22
N TYR A 84 9.41 -1.21 -3.71
CA TYR A 84 10.64 -1.29 -4.50
C TYR A 84 10.97 -2.77 -4.75
N ASP A 85 11.32 -3.16 -5.98
CA ASP A 85 11.45 -4.58 -6.37
C ASP A 85 12.47 -5.36 -5.51
N GLU A 86 13.48 -4.68 -4.96
CA GLU A 86 14.48 -5.29 -4.08
C GLU A 86 14.06 -5.41 -2.60
N MET A 87 12.95 -4.75 -2.20
CA MET A 87 12.50 -4.73 -0.81
C MET A 87 11.63 -5.94 -0.45
N VAL A 88 11.21 -6.71 -1.45
CA VAL A 88 10.26 -7.81 -1.30
C VAL A 88 10.63 -9.00 -2.17
N THR A 89 10.32 -10.21 -1.69
CA THR A 89 10.51 -11.44 -2.44
C THR A 89 9.17 -11.95 -2.95
N ASP A 90 8.99 -11.92 -4.28
CA ASP A 90 7.77 -12.42 -4.92
C ASP A 90 7.93 -13.87 -5.40
N THR A 91 7.87 -14.84 -4.48
CA THR A 91 8.09 -16.26 -4.78
C THR A 91 6.95 -16.93 -5.54
N GLN A 92 5.74 -16.39 -5.43
CA GLN A 92 4.55 -16.90 -6.13
C GLN A 92 4.30 -16.18 -7.47
N GLU A 93 5.18 -15.23 -7.84
CA GLU A 93 5.07 -14.43 -9.07
C GLU A 93 3.70 -13.73 -9.22
N GLN A 94 3.12 -13.30 -8.10
CA GLN A 94 1.80 -12.66 -8.06
C GLN A 94 1.87 -11.15 -8.37
N GLY A 95 3.06 -10.56 -8.33
CA GLY A 95 3.24 -9.13 -8.53
C GLY A 95 3.85 -8.81 -9.88
N ASP A 96 3.43 -7.71 -10.47
CA ASP A 96 3.97 -7.18 -11.71
C ASP A 96 5.31 -6.46 -11.46
N ARG A 97 6.31 -6.72 -12.32
CA ARG A 97 7.52 -5.89 -12.40
C ARG A 97 7.21 -4.64 -13.19
N VAL A 98 7.29 -3.48 -12.54
CA VAL A 98 7.03 -2.18 -13.16
C VAL A 98 8.30 -1.33 -13.15
N PRO A 99 9.03 -1.21 -14.28
CA PRO A 99 10.21 -0.36 -14.37
C PRO A 99 9.86 1.11 -14.12
N GLY A 100 10.57 1.74 -13.17
CA GLY A 100 10.27 3.12 -12.75
C GLY A 100 8.93 3.30 -12.02
N GLY A 101 8.26 2.21 -11.63
CA GLY A 101 6.91 2.21 -11.08
C GLY A 101 6.77 2.84 -9.69
N LEU A 102 7.87 3.02 -8.94
CA LEU A 102 7.83 3.63 -7.61
C LEU A 102 8.92 4.69 -7.45
N MET A 103 8.50 5.95 -7.46
CA MET A 103 9.40 7.11 -7.35
C MET A 103 10.56 7.11 -8.36
N GLY A 104 10.32 6.60 -9.56
CA GLY A 104 11.32 6.49 -10.63
C GLY A 104 12.23 5.26 -10.52
N GLU A 105 12.03 4.40 -9.52
CA GLU A 105 12.76 3.14 -9.35
C GLU A 105 11.89 1.94 -9.71
N ASN A 106 12.54 0.79 -9.94
CA ASN A 106 11.83 -0.45 -10.27
C ASN A 106 10.96 -0.90 -9.11
N ALA A 107 9.73 -1.28 -9.44
CA ALA A 107 8.73 -1.67 -8.46
C ALA A 107 8.24 -3.10 -8.67
N ARG A 108 7.77 -3.68 -7.58
CA ARG A 108 6.89 -4.84 -7.56
C ARG A 108 5.51 -4.39 -7.12
N CYS A 109 4.51 -4.49 -7.99
CA CYS A 109 3.15 -4.03 -7.71
C CYS A 109 2.16 -5.18 -7.73
N PHE A 110 1.28 -5.25 -6.74
CA PHE A 110 0.22 -6.24 -6.63
C PHE A 110 -1.13 -5.56 -6.83
N ASN A 111 -1.93 -6.05 -7.76
CA ASN A 111 -3.28 -5.56 -8.00
C ASN A 111 -4.24 -6.41 -7.16
N VAL A 112 -5.08 -5.77 -6.35
CA VAL A 112 -6.05 -6.43 -5.46
C VAL A 112 -7.41 -5.78 -5.69
N ASP A 113 -8.27 -6.46 -6.42
CA ASP A 113 -9.63 -6.07 -6.77
C ASP A 113 -10.71 -6.89 -6.02
N GLU A 114 -10.38 -8.11 -5.63
CA GLU A 114 -11.24 -9.02 -4.87
C GLU A 114 -10.69 -9.32 -3.46
N ALA A 115 -11.56 -9.77 -2.55
CA ALA A 115 -11.18 -10.19 -1.20
C ALA A 115 -10.65 -11.63 -1.20
N ASP A 116 -9.75 -11.93 -2.13
CA ASP A 116 -9.01 -13.19 -2.16
C ASP A 116 -8.12 -13.26 -0.92
N GLU A 117 -8.51 -14.08 0.05
CA GLU A 117 -7.82 -14.23 1.33
C GLU A 117 -6.35 -14.64 1.15
N ASP A 118 -6.03 -15.46 0.14
CA ASP A 118 -4.66 -15.93 -0.12
C ASP A 118 -3.81 -14.78 -0.69
N LEU A 119 -4.33 -14.02 -1.65
CA LEU A 119 -3.64 -12.85 -2.20
C LEU A 119 -3.46 -11.77 -1.14
N VAL A 120 -4.49 -11.46 -0.36
CA VAL A 120 -4.43 -10.47 0.72
C VAL A 120 -3.41 -10.90 1.77
N ALA A 121 -3.42 -12.16 2.20
CA ALA A 121 -2.42 -12.67 3.14
C ALA A 121 -0.99 -12.56 2.56
N TYR A 122 -0.84 -12.90 1.28
CA TYR A 122 0.45 -12.83 0.59
C TYR A 122 0.98 -11.40 0.50
N VAL A 123 0.16 -10.43 0.10
CA VAL A 123 0.54 -9.01 0.03
C VAL A 123 0.84 -8.46 1.42
N ALA A 124 0.08 -8.85 2.46
CA ALA A 124 0.37 -8.47 3.84
C ALA A 124 1.74 -8.97 4.31
N GLU A 125 2.16 -10.18 3.91
CA GLU A 125 3.52 -10.67 4.18
C GLU A 125 4.59 -9.83 3.46
N ARG A 126 4.33 -9.36 2.22
CA ARG A 126 5.25 -8.46 1.51
C ARG A 126 5.35 -7.09 2.19
N ILE A 127 4.26 -6.59 2.79
CA ILE A 127 4.28 -5.36 3.62
C ILE A 127 5.20 -5.55 4.83
N ARG A 128 5.09 -6.67 5.54
CA ARG A 128 5.95 -6.98 6.69
C ARG A 128 7.43 -7.09 6.29
N GLU A 129 7.69 -7.78 5.18
CA GLU A 129 9.05 -7.93 4.63
C GLU A 129 9.68 -6.58 4.26
N ALA A 130 8.95 -5.74 3.53
CA ALA A 130 9.40 -4.40 3.16
C ALA A 130 9.65 -3.52 4.40
N GLY A 131 8.76 -3.57 5.39
CA GLY A 131 8.94 -2.87 6.66
C GLY A 131 10.19 -3.33 7.42
N ALA A 132 10.42 -4.65 7.49
CA ALA A 132 11.62 -5.22 8.11
C ALA A 132 12.90 -4.83 7.36
N ASN A 133 12.86 -4.73 6.03
CA ASN A 133 13.99 -4.25 5.23
C ASN A 133 14.23 -2.74 5.40
N ALA A 134 13.18 -1.95 5.59
CA ALA A 134 13.26 -0.51 5.82
C ALA A 134 13.73 -0.13 7.24
N ALA A 135 13.65 -1.07 8.19
CA ALA A 135 14.10 -0.91 9.56
C ALA A 135 15.57 -1.25 9.80
N LYS A 136 16.31 -1.64 8.76
CA LYS A 136 17.73 -2.01 8.84
C LYS A 136 18.68 -0.81 8.74
#